data_AF-A0A735RMG9-F1
#
_entry.id   AF-A0A735RMG9-F1
#
_cell.length_a   1.000
_cell.length_b   1.000
_cell.length_c   1.000
_cell.angle_alpha   90.00
_cell.angle_beta   90.00
_cell.angle_gamma   90.00
#
_symmetry.space_group_name_H-M   'P 1'
#
loop_
_entity.id
_entity.type
_entity.pdbx_description
1 polymer ?
#
loop_
_entity_poly.entity_id
_entity_poly.type
_entity_poly.pdbx_seq_one_letter_code
_entity_poly.pdbx_strand_id
1 'polypeptide(L)'
;MQSSASALFSSAEPFLTTGAALNMAPNIFGVATGGAVWGAALTASGMVLQFSANSVQATAQRIQVSEEYRRRSEEWKQQYQQADAEMTSIDRQLDALAVRQQAAQTSLQQAQTEQANLQSTMQYISSRFTQSSLYSWLIGQLAALYYQAYDAVLSLCLSAEACWQYEMGDLTSRFIQTNAWNDSYHGLLAGETLELNLQQMESAWLSRNQRRLELTKTVSLKTLLGDSDFANLIAAGTVNFSLDEKLFDNDYPGHYLRQIKFVTLSLPTLLGPWQDVRATLTQTSSSTLLKADIDGVNYLNDATSGNAANVVTNLRASQQIAVSSGMNDSGLFELSFGDERYLPFEGTGAVSSWQLSFPRPKSSEQKAILDNLSDVIVQVHYTAVSGDSDFASTVEKTL
;
A
#
# COMPACT_ATOMS: atom_id res chain seq x y z
N MET A 1 -23.87 -109.60 -17.89
CA MET A 1 -23.42 -110.83 -17.22
C MET A 1 -24.20 -111.15 -15.94
N GLN A 2 -24.67 -110.19 -15.13
CA GLN A 2 -25.44 -110.50 -13.91
C GLN A 2 -26.89 -110.98 -14.16
N SER A 3 -27.55 -110.55 -15.25
CA SER A 3 -28.90 -111.02 -15.62
C SER A 3 -28.96 -112.49 -16.03
N SER A 4 -27.87 -112.99 -16.64
CA SER A 4 -27.72 -114.41 -16.96
C SER A 4 -27.51 -115.26 -15.71
N ALA A 5 -26.87 -114.72 -14.66
CA ALA A 5 -26.65 -115.44 -13.41
C ALA A 5 -27.97 -115.66 -12.63
N SER A 6 -28.82 -114.65 -12.48
CA SER A 6 -30.15 -114.80 -11.83
C SER A 6 -31.05 -115.80 -12.55
N ALA A 7 -31.05 -115.77 -13.89
CA ALA A 7 -31.86 -116.68 -14.71
C ALA A 7 -31.41 -118.14 -14.57
N LEU A 8 -30.10 -118.37 -14.54
CA LEU A 8 -29.51 -119.70 -14.31
C LEU A 8 -29.88 -120.24 -12.92
N PHE A 9 -29.86 -119.40 -11.88
CA PHE A 9 -30.27 -119.80 -10.53
C PHE A 9 -31.73 -120.24 -10.45
N SER A 10 -32.67 -119.48 -11.04
CA SER A 10 -34.09 -119.88 -11.06
C SER A 10 -34.35 -121.13 -11.90
N SER A 11 -33.60 -121.33 -12.99
CA SER A 11 -33.76 -122.52 -13.84
C SER A 11 -33.26 -123.82 -13.21
N ALA A 12 -32.44 -123.75 -12.15
CA ALA A 12 -31.91 -124.92 -11.47
C ALA A 12 -32.87 -125.50 -10.42
N GLU A 13 -33.85 -124.72 -9.94
CA GLU A 13 -34.81 -125.12 -8.90
C GLU A 13 -35.65 -126.36 -9.28
N PRO A 14 -36.20 -126.49 -10.52
CA PRO A 14 -36.95 -127.67 -10.93
C PRO A 14 -36.07 -128.93 -11.00
N PHE A 15 -34.79 -128.78 -11.37
CA PHE A 15 -33.85 -129.91 -11.43
C PHE A 15 -33.47 -130.39 -10.04
N LEU A 16 -33.31 -129.49 -9.07
CA LEU A 16 -33.02 -129.83 -7.68
C LEU A 16 -34.21 -130.54 -7.01
N THR A 17 -35.43 -130.06 -7.25
CA THR A 17 -36.65 -130.67 -6.72
C THR A 17 -36.95 -132.02 -7.38
N THR A 18 -36.79 -132.12 -8.70
CA THR A 18 -36.94 -133.40 -9.43
C THR A 18 -35.86 -134.41 -9.02
N GLY A 19 -34.61 -133.98 -8.89
CA GLY A 19 -33.51 -134.84 -8.41
C GLY A 19 -33.75 -135.35 -7.00
N ALA A 20 -34.30 -134.52 -6.12
CA ALA A 20 -34.68 -134.92 -4.77
C ALA A 20 -35.86 -135.92 -4.75
N ALA A 21 -36.87 -135.72 -5.59
CA ALA A 21 -37.99 -136.65 -5.74
C ALA A 21 -37.53 -138.03 -6.24
N LEU A 22 -36.59 -138.08 -7.19
CA LEU A 22 -35.99 -139.32 -7.67
C LEU A 22 -35.18 -140.04 -6.58
N ASN A 23 -34.49 -139.31 -5.70
CA ASN A 23 -33.76 -139.87 -4.56
C ASN A 23 -34.65 -140.40 -3.42
N MET A 24 -35.97 -140.15 -3.48
CA MET A 24 -36.94 -140.76 -2.57
C MET A 24 -37.38 -142.17 -3.01
N ALA A 25 -37.07 -142.58 -4.25
CA ALA A 25 -37.31 -143.94 -4.69
C ALA A 25 -36.23 -144.90 -4.14
N PRO A 26 -36.59 -146.11 -3.70
CA PRO A 26 -35.61 -147.10 -3.25
C PRO A 26 -34.73 -147.53 -4.43
N ASN A 27 -33.41 -147.62 -4.19
CA ASN A 27 -32.41 -147.93 -5.22
C ASN A 27 -31.60 -149.20 -4.91
N ILE A 28 -31.89 -149.90 -3.80
CA ILE A 28 -31.31 -151.20 -3.44
C ILE A 28 -32.44 -152.24 -3.40
N PHE A 29 -32.28 -153.33 -4.17
CA PHE A 29 -33.26 -154.40 -4.29
C PHE A 29 -32.61 -155.78 -4.05
N GLY A 30 -33.34 -156.70 -3.40
CA GLY A 30 -32.86 -158.03 -3.01
C GLY A 30 -33.41 -158.45 -1.65
N VAL A 31 -32.63 -159.18 -0.85
CA VAL A 31 -33.04 -159.66 0.50
C VAL A 31 -33.25 -158.52 1.51
N ALA A 32 -32.70 -157.33 1.25
CA ALA A 32 -33.05 -156.07 1.89
C ALA A 32 -33.47 -155.07 0.82
N THR A 33 -34.64 -154.43 1.00
CA THR A 33 -35.15 -153.39 0.09
C THR A 33 -35.15 -152.05 0.79
N GLY A 34 -34.50 -151.03 0.21
CA GLY A 34 -34.36 -149.72 0.86
C GLY A 34 -33.53 -148.72 0.06
N GLY A 35 -33.01 -147.69 0.75
CA GLY A 35 -32.14 -146.65 0.16
C GLY A 35 -32.80 -145.29 -0.10
N ALA A 36 -34.10 -145.13 0.20
CA ALA A 36 -34.80 -143.85 0.06
C ALA A 36 -34.27 -142.79 1.05
N VAL A 37 -33.92 -141.61 0.54
CA VAL A 37 -33.42 -140.49 1.36
C VAL A 37 -34.61 -139.61 1.79
N TRP A 38 -35.21 -139.91 2.94
CA TRP A 38 -36.39 -139.18 3.43
C TRP A 38 -36.15 -137.68 3.68
N GLY A 39 -34.93 -137.29 4.04
CA GLY A 39 -34.55 -135.89 4.24
C GLY A 39 -34.42 -135.09 2.94
N ALA A 40 -34.33 -135.73 1.77
CA ALA A 40 -33.99 -135.10 0.49
C ALA A 40 -34.98 -134.00 0.08
N ALA A 41 -36.27 -134.17 0.37
CA ALA A 41 -37.29 -133.17 0.06
C ALA A 41 -37.13 -131.89 0.91
N LEU A 42 -36.77 -132.02 2.20
CA LEU A 42 -36.58 -130.89 3.10
C LEU A 42 -35.29 -130.12 2.78
N THR A 43 -34.19 -130.83 2.49
CA THR A 43 -32.93 -130.20 2.03
C THR A 43 -33.11 -129.55 0.67
N ALA A 44 -33.84 -130.16 -0.27
CA ALA A 44 -34.14 -129.52 -1.55
C ALA A 44 -34.95 -128.23 -1.39
N SER A 45 -35.94 -128.22 -0.49
CA SER A 45 -36.73 -127.02 -0.18
C SER A 45 -35.88 -125.90 0.44
N GLY A 46 -34.97 -126.25 1.35
CA GLY A 46 -34.01 -125.30 1.94
C GLY A 46 -33.00 -124.76 0.91
N MET A 47 -32.52 -125.61 0.00
CA MET A 47 -31.66 -125.21 -1.12
C MET A 47 -32.41 -124.27 -2.09
N VAL A 48 -33.66 -124.56 -2.43
CA VAL A 48 -34.51 -123.69 -3.24
C VAL A 48 -34.68 -122.32 -2.57
N LEU A 49 -34.97 -122.27 -1.27
CA LEU A 49 -35.04 -121.01 -0.52
C LEU A 49 -33.72 -120.25 -0.55
N GLN A 50 -32.58 -120.93 -0.38
CA GLN A 50 -31.26 -120.30 -0.45
C GLN A 50 -30.93 -119.78 -1.87
N PHE A 51 -31.29 -120.52 -2.91
CA PHE A 51 -31.14 -120.09 -4.31
C PHE A 51 -32.02 -118.88 -4.61
N SER A 52 -33.27 -118.87 -4.13
CA SER A 52 -34.18 -117.74 -4.28
C SER A 52 -33.65 -116.50 -3.56
N ALA A 53 -33.10 -116.64 -2.34
CA ALA A 53 -32.48 -115.56 -1.59
C ALA A 53 -31.23 -115.00 -2.32
N ASN A 54 -30.37 -115.87 -2.84
CA ASN A 54 -29.21 -115.46 -3.63
C ASN A 54 -29.61 -114.79 -4.96
N SER A 55 -30.70 -115.24 -5.59
CA SER A 55 -31.24 -114.63 -6.81
C SER A 55 -31.81 -113.23 -6.56
N VAL A 56 -32.57 -113.07 -5.46
CA VAL A 56 -33.07 -111.76 -5.00
C VAL A 56 -31.91 -110.84 -4.63
N GLN A 57 -30.89 -111.35 -3.95
CA GLN A 57 -29.69 -110.57 -3.60
C GLN A 57 -28.88 -110.15 -4.83
N ALA A 58 -28.70 -111.04 -5.81
CA ALA A 58 -28.05 -110.71 -7.08
C ALA A 58 -28.84 -109.65 -7.87
N THR A 59 -30.17 -109.73 -7.83
CA THR A 59 -31.05 -108.73 -8.43
C THR A 59 -30.98 -107.40 -7.68
N ALA A 60 -30.92 -107.41 -6.34
CA ALA A 60 -30.78 -106.23 -5.51
C ALA A 60 -29.42 -105.53 -5.74
N GLN A 61 -28.32 -106.29 -5.81
CA GLN A 61 -26.98 -105.77 -6.15
C GLN A 61 -26.94 -105.17 -7.55
N ARG A 62 -27.61 -105.81 -8.52
CA ARG A 62 -27.75 -105.27 -9.88
C ARG A 62 -28.49 -103.93 -9.86
N ILE A 63 -29.62 -103.85 -9.15
CA ILE A 63 -30.39 -102.61 -9.01
C ILE A 63 -29.51 -101.54 -8.36
N GLN A 64 -28.81 -101.88 -7.27
CA GLN A 64 -27.88 -100.99 -6.59
C GLN A 64 -26.81 -100.43 -7.54
N VAL A 65 -26.11 -101.29 -8.29
CA VAL A 65 -25.08 -100.86 -9.25
C VAL A 65 -25.67 -99.99 -10.36
N SER A 66 -26.89 -100.31 -10.84
CA SER A 66 -27.57 -99.47 -11.83
C SER A 66 -27.97 -98.10 -11.29
N GLU A 67 -28.41 -98.04 -10.03
CA GLU A 67 -28.75 -96.79 -9.33
C GLU A 67 -27.50 -95.97 -9.01
N GLU A 68 -26.38 -96.60 -8.70
CA GLU A 68 -25.08 -95.93 -8.54
C GLU A 68 -24.61 -95.30 -9.85
N TYR A 69 -24.75 -95.99 -10.99
CA TYR A 69 -24.46 -95.41 -12.30
C TYR A 69 -25.42 -94.27 -12.65
N ARG A 70 -26.71 -94.38 -12.30
CA ARG A 70 -27.68 -93.30 -12.50
C ARG A 70 -27.30 -92.07 -11.68
N ARG A 71 -27.03 -92.22 -10.38
CA ARG A 71 -26.60 -91.11 -9.49
C ARG A 71 -25.30 -90.47 -9.97
N ARG A 72 -24.32 -91.27 -10.39
CA ARG A 72 -23.07 -90.75 -10.95
C ARG A 72 -23.31 -89.93 -12.22
N SER A 73 -24.22 -90.38 -13.08
CA SER A 73 -24.63 -89.60 -14.25
C SER A 73 -25.31 -88.29 -13.87
N GLU A 74 -26.13 -88.28 -12.81
CA GLU A 74 -26.78 -87.08 -12.28
C GLU A 74 -25.76 -86.11 -11.66
N GLU A 75 -24.80 -86.61 -10.89
CA GLU A 75 -23.69 -85.82 -10.33
C GLU A 75 -22.83 -85.19 -11.44
N TRP A 76 -22.47 -85.94 -12.47
CA TRP A 76 -21.73 -85.39 -13.62
C TRP A 76 -22.55 -84.32 -14.35
N LYS A 77 -23.85 -84.54 -14.53
CA LYS A 77 -24.74 -83.54 -15.13
C LYS A 77 -24.81 -82.28 -14.28
N GLN A 78 -24.88 -82.41 -12.96
CA GLN A 78 -24.91 -81.27 -12.03
C GLN A 78 -23.59 -80.50 -12.05
N GLN A 79 -22.44 -81.19 -12.01
CA GLN A 79 -21.12 -80.56 -12.10
C GLN A 79 -20.93 -79.83 -13.43
N TYR A 80 -21.37 -80.45 -14.53
CA TYR A 80 -21.37 -79.82 -15.85
C TYR A 80 -22.21 -78.54 -15.86
N GLN A 81 -23.45 -78.59 -15.34
CA GLN A 81 -24.33 -77.42 -15.28
C GLN A 81 -23.78 -76.32 -14.36
N GLN A 82 -23.12 -76.68 -13.25
CA GLN A 82 -22.46 -75.72 -12.38
C GLN A 82 -21.29 -75.04 -13.10
N ALA A 83 -20.43 -75.82 -13.75
CA ALA A 83 -19.30 -75.27 -14.51
C ALA A 83 -19.76 -74.38 -15.68
N ASP A 84 -20.85 -74.74 -16.35
CA ASP A 84 -21.46 -73.93 -17.43
C ASP A 84 -22.02 -72.60 -16.91
N ALA A 85 -22.67 -72.60 -15.74
CA ALA A 85 -23.13 -71.40 -15.08
C ALA A 85 -21.98 -70.52 -14.57
N GLU A 86 -20.92 -71.12 -14.01
CA GLU A 86 -19.70 -70.42 -13.59
C GLU A 86 -18.99 -69.79 -14.79
N MET A 87 -18.89 -70.49 -15.92
CA MET A 87 -18.35 -69.95 -17.17
C MET A 87 -19.13 -68.72 -17.62
N THR A 88 -20.46 -68.81 -17.65
CA THR A 88 -21.34 -67.68 -17.98
C THR A 88 -21.16 -66.50 -17.02
N SER A 89 -20.98 -66.75 -15.72
CA SER A 89 -20.71 -65.71 -14.72
C SER A 89 -19.35 -65.03 -14.95
N ILE A 90 -18.31 -65.81 -15.26
CA ILE A 90 -16.97 -65.28 -15.56
C ILE A 90 -17.01 -64.43 -16.83
N ASP A 91 -17.73 -64.85 -17.87
CA ASP A 91 -17.91 -64.05 -19.08
C ASP A 91 -18.53 -62.68 -18.77
N ARG A 92 -19.56 -62.64 -17.91
CA ARG A 92 -20.16 -61.36 -17.46
C ARG A 92 -19.20 -60.51 -16.64
N GLN A 93 -18.30 -61.12 -15.86
CA GLN A 93 -17.26 -60.39 -15.14
C GLN A 93 -16.19 -59.84 -16.09
N LEU A 94 -15.83 -60.57 -17.14
CA LEU A 94 -14.94 -60.09 -18.20
C LEU A 94 -15.55 -58.91 -18.95
N ASP A 95 -16.85 -58.97 -19.29
CA ASP A 95 -17.58 -57.84 -19.87
C ASP A 95 -17.53 -56.61 -18.94
N ALA A 96 -17.79 -56.80 -17.64
CA ALA A 96 -17.70 -55.72 -16.66
C ALA A 96 -16.28 -55.16 -16.51
N LEU A 97 -15.25 -56.01 -16.62
CA LEU A 97 -13.86 -55.58 -16.61
C LEU A 97 -13.51 -54.76 -17.84
N ALA A 98 -14.02 -55.14 -19.02
CA ALA A 98 -13.83 -54.37 -20.25
C ALA A 98 -14.41 -52.94 -20.12
N VAL A 99 -15.59 -52.81 -19.50
CA VAL A 99 -16.17 -51.49 -19.18
C VAL A 99 -15.29 -50.70 -18.19
N ARG A 100 -14.74 -51.36 -17.15
CA ARG A 100 -13.81 -50.70 -16.21
C ARG A 100 -12.51 -50.27 -16.86
N GLN A 101 -11.96 -51.07 -17.78
CA GLN A 101 -10.79 -50.69 -18.56
C GLN A 101 -11.07 -49.44 -19.40
N GLN A 102 -12.21 -49.41 -20.08
CA GLN A 102 -12.64 -48.23 -20.85
C GLN A 102 -12.78 -47.01 -19.93
N ALA A 103 -13.42 -47.15 -18.77
CA ALA A 103 -13.57 -46.07 -17.80
C ALA A 103 -12.20 -45.55 -17.31
N ALA A 104 -11.25 -46.44 -17.01
CA ALA A 104 -9.89 -46.06 -16.63
C ALA A 104 -9.14 -45.31 -17.75
N GLN A 105 -9.32 -45.73 -19.00
CA GLN A 105 -8.77 -45.03 -20.17
C GLN A 105 -9.39 -43.64 -20.33
N THR A 106 -10.71 -43.50 -20.14
CA THR A 106 -11.38 -42.19 -20.16
C THR A 106 -10.90 -41.29 -19.03
N SER A 107 -10.73 -41.80 -17.80
CA SER A 107 -10.16 -41.02 -16.68
C SER A 107 -8.74 -40.56 -16.95
N LEU A 108 -7.91 -41.40 -17.60
CA LEU A 108 -6.57 -41.00 -18.03
C LEU A 108 -6.63 -39.87 -19.06
N GLN A 109 -7.50 -39.98 -20.06
CA GLN A 109 -7.68 -38.95 -21.08
C GLN A 109 -8.20 -37.63 -20.49
N GLN A 110 -9.12 -37.71 -19.51
CA GLN A 110 -9.59 -36.54 -18.78
C GLN A 110 -8.43 -35.86 -18.04
N ALA A 111 -7.63 -36.61 -17.27
CA ALA A 111 -6.49 -36.06 -16.54
C ALA A 111 -5.45 -35.42 -17.49
N GLN A 112 -5.19 -36.03 -18.65
CA GLN A 112 -4.31 -35.46 -19.68
C GLN A 112 -4.89 -34.15 -20.26
N THR A 113 -6.20 -34.09 -20.48
CA THR A 113 -6.88 -32.89 -20.99
C THR A 113 -6.86 -31.78 -19.94
N GLU A 114 -7.08 -32.10 -18.66
CA GLU A 114 -6.96 -31.16 -17.54
C GLU A 114 -5.54 -30.61 -17.42
N GLN A 115 -4.52 -31.46 -17.56
CA GLN A 115 -3.12 -31.04 -17.58
C GLN A 115 -2.85 -30.06 -18.73
N ALA A 116 -3.31 -30.37 -19.95
CA ALA A 116 -3.16 -29.50 -21.11
C ALA A 116 -3.87 -28.15 -20.92
N ASN A 117 -5.07 -28.15 -20.33
CA ASN A 117 -5.82 -26.93 -20.02
C ASN A 117 -5.09 -26.07 -18.96
N LEU A 118 -4.55 -26.67 -17.90
CA LEU A 118 -3.76 -25.96 -16.89
C LEU A 118 -2.48 -25.36 -17.50
N GLN A 119 -1.81 -26.08 -18.40
CA GLN A 119 -0.65 -25.55 -19.12
C GLN A 119 -1.03 -24.35 -20.00
N SER A 120 -2.15 -24.42 -20.73
CA SER A 120 -2.65 -23.30 -21.52
C SER A 120 -3.00 -22.08 -20.64
N THR A 121 -3.63 -22.32 -19.48
CA THR A 121 -3.94 -21.26 -18.51
C THR A 121 -2.67 -20.61 -17.96
N MET A 122 -1.65 -21.40 -17.63
CA MET A 122 -0.36 -20.87 -17.16
C MET A 122 0.33 -20.05 -18.25
N GLN A 123 0.31 -20.52 -19.49
CA GLN A 123 0.84 -19.79 -20.65
C GLN A 123 0.09 -18.48 -20.86
N TYR A 124 -1.23 -18.45 -20.69
CA TYR A 124 -2.01 -17.21 -20.76
C TYR A 124 -1.61 -16.23 -19.64
N ILE A 125 -1.50 -16.68 -18.39
CA ILE A 125 -1.10 -15.82 -17.27
C ILE A 125 0.33 -15.27 -17.43
N SER A 126 1.24 -16.05 -18.04
CA SER A 126 2.65 -15.67 -18.24
C SER A 126 2.92 -14.93 -19.56
N SER A 127 1.97 -14.87 -20.49
CA SER A 127 2.12 -14.15 -21.76
C SER A 127 1.20 -12.94 -21.88
N ARG A 128 0.16 -12.84 -21.03
CA ARG A 128 -0.70 -11.66 -21.01
C ARG A 128 0.12 -10.42 -20.68
N PHE A 129 -0.25 -9.32 -21.30
CA PHE A 129 0.42 -8.04 -21.10
C PHE A 129 0.44 -7.58 -19.62
N THR A 130 -0.69 -7.74 -18.91
CA THR A 130 -0.83 -7.38 -17.49
C THR A 130 -0.27 -8.46 -16.55
N GLN A 131 0.94 -8.93 -16.85
CA GLN A 131 1.70 -9.83 -15.98
C GLN A 131 2.42 -9.05 -14.86
N SER A 132 3.03 -9.78 -13.93
CA SER A 132 3.74 -9.18 -12.78
C SER A 132 4.84 -8.21 -13.19
N SER A 133 5.59 -8.48 -14.27
CA SER A 133 6.68 -7.60 -14.71
C SER A 133 6.21 -6.20 -15.11
N LEU A 134 4.99 -6.08 -15.66
CA LEU A 134 4.40 -4.77 -15.98
C LEU A 134 4.20 -3.96 -14.70
N TYR A 135 3.64 -4.58 -13.66
CA TYR A 135 3.44 -3.92 -12.36
C TYR A 135 4.76 -3.61 -11.66
N SER A 136 5.76 -4.50 -11.68
CA SER A 136 7.09 -4.21 -11.16
C SER A 136 7.72 -2.99 -11.86
N TRP A 137 7.58 -2.90 -13.19
CA TRP A 137 8.05 -1.75 -13.95
C TRP A 137 7.27 -0.47 -13.59
N LEU A 138 5.94 -0.53 -13.53
CA LEU A 138 5.09 0.60 -13.14
C LEU A 138 5.42 1.10 -11.73
N ILE A 139 5.58 0.21 -10.76
CA ILE A 139 5.95 0.56 -9.39
C ILE A 139 7.31 1.26 -9.38
N GLY A 140 8.29 0.76 -10.13
CA GLY A 140 9.61 1.40 -10.23
C GLY A 140 9.54 2.82 -10.80
N GLN A 141 8.77 3.04 -11.86
CA GLN A 141 8.59 4.36 -12.46
C GLN A 141 7.81 5.31 -11.54
N LEU A 142 6.70 4.85 -10.96
CA LEU A 142 5.85 5.65 -10.09
C LEU A 142 6.55 6.01 -8.77
N ALA A 143 7.30 5.08 -8.17
CA ALA A 143 8.04 5.35 -6.94
C ALA A 143 9.12 6.43 -7.15
N ALA A 144 9.83 6.38 -8.29
CA ALA A 144 10.82 7.40 -8.63
C ALA A 144 10.18 8.78 -8.84
N LEU A 145 9.05 8.84 -9.55
CA LEU A 145 8.29 10.07 -9.75
C LEU A 145 7.74 10.62 -8.43
N TYR A 146 7.21 9.73 -7.58
CA TYR A 146 6.61 10.09 -6.30
C TYR A 146 7.62 10.73 -5.35
N TYR A 147 8.83 10.16 -5.25
CA TYR A 147 9.90 10.72 -4.43
C TYR A 147 10.31 12.14 -4.88
N GLN A 148 10.50 12.34 -6.19
CA GLN A 148 10.85 13.67 -6.73
C GLN A 148 9.72 14.70 -6.52
N ALA A 149 8.46 14.27 -6.67
CA ALA A 149 7.31 15.12 -6.41
C ALA A 149 7.22 15.51 -4.94
N TYR A 150 7.49 14.58 -4.02
CA TYR A 150 7.54 14.85 -2.58
C TYR A 150 8.60 15.92 -2.24
N ASP A 151 9.82 15.79 -2.74
CA ASP A 151 10.89 16.77 -2.48
C ASP A 151 10.50 18.17 -2.99
N ALA A 152 9.89 18.24 -4.19
CA ALA A 152 9.41 19.50 -4.76
C ALA A 152 8.30 20.12 -3.89
N VAL A 153 7.29 19.35 -3.49
CA VAL A 153 6.17 19.84 -2.67
C VAL A 153 6.63 20.23 -1.25
N LEU A 154 7.55 19.49 -0.65
CA LEU A 154 8.12 19.83 0.66
C LEU A 154 8.82 21.20 0.61
N SER A 155 9.58 21.47 -0.46
CA SER A 155 10.22 22.79 -0.64
C SER A 155 9.21 23.93 -0.72
N LEU A 156 8.07 23.71 -1.39
CA LEU A 156 6.98 24.68 -1.46
C LEU A 156 6.33 24.90 -0.10
N CYS A 157 6.06 23.83 0.66
CA CYS A 157 5.51 23.93 2.01
C CYS A 157 6.46 24.71 2.95
N LEU A 158 7.77 24.44 2.88
CA LEU A 158 8.76 25.17 3.66
C LEU A 158 8.84 26.66 3.24
N SER A 159 8.67 26.95 1.95
CA SER A 159 8.61 28.34 1.49
C SER A 159 7.36 29.07 2.00
N ALA A 160 6.20 28.40 2.03
CA ALA A 160 4.97 28.94 2.59
C ALA A 160 5.12 29.21 4.10
N GLU A 161 5.75 28.29 4.83
CA GLU A 161 6.06 28.47 6.25
C GLU A 161 7.02 29.64 6.48
N ALA A 162 8.05 29.79 5.65
CA ALA A 162 8.97 30.94 5.73
C ALA A 162 8.25 32.27 5.47
N CYS A 163 7.33 32.32 4.50
CA CYS A 163 6.48 33.49 4.27
C CYS A 163 5.59 33.78 5.48
N TRP A 164 4.95 32.75 6.05
CA TRP A 164 4.14 32.91 7.25
C TRP A 164 4.95 33.48 8.42
N GLN A 165 6.16 32.95 8.66
CA GLN A 165 7.04 33.42 9.74
C GLN A 165 7.47 34.87 9.52
N TYR A 166 7.72 35.23 8.26
CA TYR A 166 8.10 36.58 7.86
C TYR A 166 6.98 37.61 8.07
N GLU A 167 5.77 37.31 7.58
CA GLU A 167 4.60 38.18 7.71
C GLU A 167 4.13 38.30 9.17
N MET A 168 4.09 37.17 9.88
CA MET A 168 3.64 37.14 11.27
C MET A 168 4.68 37.71 12.24
N GLY A 169 5.95 37.85 11.82
CA GLY A 169 7.02 38.28 12.72
C GLY A 169 7.32 37.26 13.83
N ASP A 170 7.01 35.99 13.60
CA ASP A 170 7.27 34.88 14.53
C ASP A 170 8.18 33.85 13.86
N LEU A 171 9.48 33.96 14.15
CA LEU A 171 10.49 33.05 13.59
C LEU A 171 10.67 31.76 14.41
N THR A 172 9.87 31.56 15.46
CA THR A 172 10.01 30.44 16.39
C THR A 172 9.01 29.33 16.13
N SER A 173 7.77 29.67 15.77
CA SER A 173 6.74 28.69 15.43
C SER A 173 7.14 27.89 14.20
N ARG A 174 6.92 26.57 14.25
CA ARG A 174 7.10 25.67 13.12
C ARG A 174 5.86 24.81 12.89
N PHE A 175 5.51 24.60 11.63
CA PHE A 175 4.33 23.80 11.24
C PHE A 175 4.69 22.63 10.34
N ILE A 176 5.57 22.82 9.34
CA ILE A 176 5.85 21.78 8.37
C ILE A 176 6.85 20.77 8.95
N GLN A 177 6.41 19.53 9.07
CA GLN A 177 7.25 18.42 9.50
C GLN A 177 8.06 17.88 8.31
N THR A 178 9.39 17.94 8.40
CA THR A 178 10.30 17.48 7.35
C THR A 178 10.48 15.95 7.32
N ASN A 179 10.01 15.26 8.34
CA ASN A 179 10.06 13.80 8.50
C ASN A 179 8.76 13.09 8.09
N ALA A 180 7.92 13.72 7.27
CA ALA A 180 6.67 13.12 6.78
C ALA A 180 6.92 11.87 5.90
N TRP A 181 8.09 11.77 5.27
CA TRP A 181 8.48 10.62 4.48
C TRP A 181 8.89 9.41 5.33
N ASN A 182 8.26 8.26 5.09
CA ASN A 182 8.59 7.00 5.74
C ASN A 182 9.15 5.97 4.73
N ASP A 183 10.44 5.66 4.86
CA ASP A 183 11.13 4.70 3.99
C ASP A 183 10.55 3.28 4.04
N SER A 184 10.01 2.87 5.19
CA SER A 184 9.46 1.51 5.38
C SER A 184 8.18 1.28 4.58
N TYR A 185 7.46 2.37 4.25
CA TYR A 185 6.22 2.33 3.49
C TYR A 185 6.30 3.14 2.20
N HIS A 186 7.51 3.37 1.68
CA HIS A 186 7.75 4.11 0.42
C HIS A 186 7.11 5.51 0.39
N GLY A 187 7.07 6.19 1.55
CA GLY A 187 6.53 7.54 1.67
C GLY A 187 5.01 7.65 1.57
N LEU A 188 4.27 6.53 1.51
CA LEU A 188 2.81 6.56 1.46
C LEU A 188 2.24 7.38 2.63
N LEU A 189 1.22 8.20 2.33
CA LEU A 189 0.56 9.15 3.24
C LEU A 189 1.36 10.41 3.63
N ALA A 190 2.50 10.67 2.97
CA ALA A 190 3.25 11.90 3.21
C ALA A 190 2.46 13.16 2.80
N GLY A 191 1.61 13.07 1.76
CA GLY A 191 0.80 14.19 1.27
C GLY A 191 -0.24 14.63 2.30
N GLU A 192 -0.95 13.70 2.90
CA GLU A 192 -1.98 13.93 3.92
C GLU A 192 -1.39 14.55 5.19
N THR A 193 -0.16 14.18 5.53
CA THR A 193 0.58 14.79 6.65
C THR A 193 0.93 16.25 6.34
N LEU A 194 1.41 16.55 5.13
CA LEU A 194 1.72 17.92 4.71
C LEU A 194 0.44 18.76 4.63
N GLU A 195 -0.66 18.21 4.13
CA GLU A 195 -1.96 18.89 4.08
C GLU A 195 -2.46 19.29 5.47
N LEU A 196 -2.37 18.37 6.45
CA LEU A 196 -2.71 18.68 7.84
C LEU A 196 -1.83 19.81 8.41
N ASN A 197 -0.53 19.79 8.13
CA ASN A 197 0.39 20.84 8.59
C ASN A 197 0.01 22.21 8.01
N LEU A 198 -0.37 22.25 6.73
CA LEU A 198 -0.83 23.49 6.08
C LEU A 198 -2.14 24.00 6.69
N GLN A 199 -3.09 23.12 7.00
CA GLN A 199 -4.34 23.51 7.68
C GLN A 199 -4.08 24.08 9.09
N GLN A 200 -3.12 23.51 9.83
CA GLN A 200 -2.71 24.03 11.13
C GLN A 200 -2.06 25.41 11.00
N MET A 201 -1.21 25.60 9.99
CA MET A 201 -0.58 26.88 9.68
C MET A 201 -1.62 27.95 9.30
N GLU A 202 -2.59 27.59 8.46
CA GLU A 202 -3.70 28.48 8.06
C GLU A 202 -4.58 28.85 9.27
N SER A 203 -4.95 27.89 10.11
CA SER A 203 -5.70 28.15 11.34
C SER A 203 -4.93 29.10 12.28
N ALA A 204 -3.61 28.93 12.40
CA ALA A 204 -2.77 29.82 13.19
C ALA A 204 -2.74 31.23 12.58
N TRP A 205 -2.61 31.34 11.25
CA TRP A 205 -2.69 32.63 10.55
C TRP A 205 -4.02 33.34 10.80
N LEU A 206 -5.16 32.66 10.60
CA LEU A 206 -6.49 33.25 10.80
C LEU A 206 -6.72 33.75 12.24
N SER A 207 -6.15 33.08 13.24
CA SER A 207 -6.31 33.48 14.64
C SER A 207 -5.39 34.63 15.06
N ARG A 208 -4.18 34.70 14.49
CA ARG A 208 -3.13 35.65 14.88
C ARG A 208 -3.05 36.87 13.96
N ASN A 209 -3.56 36.76 12.72
CA ASN A 209 -3.62 37.86 11.77
C ASN A 209 -4.70 38.86 12.21
N GLN A 210 -4.29 39.76 13.09
CA GLN A 210 -5.10 40.86 13.57
C GLN A 210 -4.55 42.16 13.03
N ARG A 211 -5.40 43.20 13.02
CA ARG A 211 -4.99 44.51 12.56
C ARG A 211 -3.94 45.10 13.51
N ARG A 212 -2.71 45.23 13.01
CA ARG A 212 -1.62 45.92 13.70
C ARG A 212 -1.81 47.43 13.61
N LEU A 213 -1.07 48.17 14.44
CA LEU A 213 -1.09 49.63 14.43
C LEU A 213 -0.36 50.12 13.18
N GLU A 214 -1.09 50.74 12.25
CA GLU A 214 -0.54 51.33 11.03
C GLU A 214 -0.09 52.78 11.32
N LEU A 215 1.20 53.07 11.12
CA LEU A 215 1.84 54.32 11.49
C LEU A 215 2.66 54.87 10.31
N THR A 216 2.79 56.20 10.25
CA THR A 216 3.61 56.90 9.26
C THR A 216 4.62 57.78 9.98
N LYS A 217 5.92 57.51 9.82
CA LYS A 217 7.00 58.39 10.29
C LYS A 217 7.56 59.18 9.11
N THR A 218 7.50 60.51 9.21
CA THR A 218 8.12 61.41 8.23
C THR A 218 9.45 61.90 8.79
N VAL A 219 10.54 61.74 8.03
CA VAL A 219 11.89 62.09 8.44
C VAL A 219 12.49 63.05 7.42
N SER A 220 12.91 64.21 7.89
CA SER A 220 13.73 65.17 7.14
C SER A 220 15.19 64.75 7.26
N LEU A 221 15.85 64.40 6.15
CA LEU A 221 17.26 64.03 6.18
C LEU A 221 18.15 65.22 6.55
N LYS A 222 17.77 66.45 6.18
CA LYS A 222 18.51 67.63 6.60
C LYS A 222 18.52 67.80 8.12
N THR A 223 17.38 67.57 8.75
CA THR A 223 17.27 67.64 10.23
C THR A 223 17.99 66.48 10.90
N LEU A 224 17.92 65.27 10.32
CA LEU A 224 18.53 64.06 10.86
C LEU A 224 20.07 64.10 10.80
N LEU A 225 20.64 64.51 9.66
CA LEU A 225 22.08 64.51 9.39
C LEU A 225 22.78 65.80 9.87
N GLY A 226 22.04 66.90 9.97
CA GLY A 226 22.61 68.24 10.18
C GLY A 226 23.21 68.86 8.90
N ASP A 227 23.53 70.14 8.97
CA ASP A 227 23.90 70.93 7.79
C ASP A 227 25.21 70.48 7.12
N SER A 228 26.18 69.95 7.89
CA SER A 228 27.47 69.51 7.35
C SER A 228 27.35 68.26 6.47
N ASP A 229 26.63 67.26 6.93
CA ASP A 229 26.49 65.99 6.22
C ASP A 229 25.47 66.10 5.08
N PHE A 230 24.48 66.99 5.21
CA PHE A 230 23.63 67.36 4.08
C PHE A 230 24.40 68.11 2.98
N ALA A 231 25.34 69.00 3.34
CA ALA A 231 26.22 69.63 2.35
C ALA A 231 27.15 68.60 1.67
N ASN A 232 27.61 67.59 2.42
CA ASN A 232 28.37 66.46 1.86
C ASN A 232 27.54 65.64 0.88
N LEU A 233 26.24 65.42 1.14
CA LEU A 233 25.32 64.78 0.18
C LEU A 233 25.27 65.54 -1.15
N ILE A 234 25.12 66.86 -1.11
CA ILE A 234 25.06 67.70 -2.32
C ILE A 234 26.38 67.60 -3.11
N ALA A 235 27.53 67.64 -2.42
CA ALA A 235 28.84 67.62 -3.06
C ALA A 235 29.25 66.23 -3.61
N ALA A 236 29.02 65.17 -2.84
CA ALA A 236 29.45 63.80 -3.15
C ALA A 236 28.38 62.99 -3.90
N GLY A 237 27.10 63.36 -3.77
CA GLY A 237 25.95 62.67 -4.35
C GLY A 237 25.51 61.42 -3.61
N THR A 238 26.13 61.06 -2.48
CA THR A 238 25.76 59.88 -1.70
C THR A 238 25.80 60.19 -0.22
N VAL A 239 24.84 59.66 0.54
CA VAL A 239 24.83 59.75 2.01
C VAL A 239 24.31 58.46 2.63
N ASN A 240 24.87 58.11 3.78
CA ASN A 240 24.36 57.03 4.62
C ASN A 240 23.65 57.65 5.82
N PHE A 241 22.52 57.10 6.21
CA PHE A 241 21.77 57.53 7.40
C PHE A 241 21.16 56.32 8.10
N SER A 242 20.95 56.42 9.41
CA SER A 242 20.26 55.41 10.21
C SER A 242 18.97 55.97 10.78
N LEU A 243 17.96 55.11 10.86
CA LEU A 243 16.72 55.35 11.60
C LEU A 243 16.84 54.54 12.90
N ASP A 244 17.29 55.21 13.95
CA ASP A 244 17.56 54.56 15.23
C ASP A 244 16.26 54.25 16.00
N GLU A 245 16.32 53.29 16.93
CA GLU A 245 15.16 52.90 17.73
C GLU A 245 14.57 54.07 18.53
N LYS A 246 15.44 54.94 19.10
CA LYS A 246 15.03 56.20 19.75
C LYS A 246 14.12 57.07 18.88
N LEU A 247 14.30 57.09 17.56
CA LEU A 247 13.50 57.94 16.66
C LEU A 247 12.02 57.53 16.68
N PHE A 248 11.74 56.24 16.85
CA PHE A 248 10.40 55.67 16.90
C PHE A 248 9.84 55.66 18.33
N ASP A 249 10.69 55.34 19.32
CA ASP A 249 10.30 55.35 20.74
C ASP A 249 9.93 56.74 21.24
N ASN A 250 10.56 57.81 20.73
CA ASN A 250 10.21 59.19 21.05
C ASN A 250 8.77 59.57 20.62
N ASP A 251 8.23 58.94 19.58
CA ASP A 251 6.83 59.19 19.17
C ASP A 251 5.86 58.33 19.99
N TYR A 252 6.19 57.03 20.12
CA TYR A 252 5.35 56.03 20.79
C TYR A 252 6.23 55.07 21.59
N PRO A 253 6.42 55.33 22.90
CA PRO A 253 7.15 54.40 23.76
C PRO A 253 6.35 53.12 23.95
N GLY A 254 7.02 51.96 23.87
CA GLY A 254 6.43 50.65 24.13
C GLY A 254 5.84 49.93 22.92
N HIS A 255 5.95 50.49 21.71
CA HIS A 255 5.69 49.74 20.48
C HIS A 255 6.86 48.81 20.15
N TYR A 256 6.57 47.56 19.78
CA TYR A 256 7.55 46.59 19.31
C TYR A 256 7.07 45.94 17.99
N LEU A 257 7.87 45.04 17.43
CA LEU A 257 7.61 44.39 16.13
C LEU A 257 7.31 45.42 15.02
N ARG A 258 8.16 46.43 14.91
CA ARG A 258 8.04 47.50 13.92
C ARG A 258 8.48 47.01 12.55
N GLN A 259 7.53 46.65 11.70
CA GLN A 259 7.78 46.18 10.33
C GLN A 259 7.30 47.20 9.30
N ILE A 260 8.19 47.56 8.38
CA ILE A 260 7.89 48.46 7.27
C ILE A 260 6.83 47.81 6.37
N LYS A 261 5.90 48.62 5.87
CA LYS A 261 4.95 48.24 4.81
C LYS A 261 5.40 48.78 3.47
N PHE A 262 5.79 50.04 3.42
CA PHE A 262 6.44 50.64 2.26
C PHE A 262 7.15 51.94 2.68
N VAL A 263 8.06 52.41 1.84
CA VAL A 263 8.76 53.69 2.02
C VAL A 263 8.52 54.53 0.78
N THR A 264 8.26 55.82 0.97
CA THR A 264 8.23 56.79 -0.12
C THR A 264 9.29 57.86 0.08
N LEU A 265 9.83 58.35 -1.03
CA LEU A 265 10.82 59.42 -1.06
C LEU A 265 10.23 60.65 -1.75
N SER A 266 10.34 61.79 -1.10
CA SER A 266 10.03 63.10 -1.65
C SER A 266 11.28 63.95 -1.65
N LEU A 267 11.57 64.55 -2.80
CA LEU A 267 12.76 65.35 -3.07
C LEU A 267 12.32 66.77 -3.47
N PRO A 268 12.12 67.68 -2.50
CA PRO A 268 11.76 69.07 -2.78
C PRO A 268 12.95 69.81 -3.44
N THR A 269 12.95 69.78 -4.77
CA THR A 269 13.94 70.40 -5.66
C THR A 269 13.25 71.02 -6.88
N LEU A 270 13.93 71.93 -7.57
CA LEU A 270 13.43 72.55 -8.78
C LEU A 270 13.67 71.61 -9.98
N LEU A 271 12.60 70.99 -10.47
CA LEU A 271 12.63 70.14 -11.66
C LEU A 271 12.24 70.93 -12.91
N GLY A 272 12.98 70.71 -14.00
CA GLY A 272 12.63 71.23 -15.31
C GLY A 272 11.45 70.49 -15.95
N PRO A 273 10.79 71.07 -16.97
CA PRO A 273 9.76 70.37 -17.72
C PRO A 273 10.31 69.09 -18.35
N TRP A 274 9.63 67.96 -18.15
CA TRP A 274 10.02 66.64 -18.68
C TRP A 274 11.41 66.17 -18.21
N GLN A 275 11.82 66.58 -17.00
CA GLN A 275 13.06 66.15 -16.38
C GLN A 275 12.78 65.18 -15.23
N ASP A 276 13.35 63.98 -15.31
CA ASP A 276 13.26 62.99 -14.25
C ASP A 276 14.34 63.20 -13.19
N VAL A 277 14.04 62.77 -11.97
CA VAL A 277 15.04 62.60 -10.92
C VAL A 277 15.73 61.25 -11.11
N ARG A 278 17.01 61.17 -10.76
CA ARG A 278 17.77 59.92 -10.77
C ARG A 278 18.36 59.74 -9.38
N ALA A 279 17.76 58.86 -8.58
CA ALA A 279 18.30 58.48 -7.29
C ALA A 279 18.01 57.00 -7.00
N THR A 280 18.84 56.40 -6.17
CA THR A 280 18.67 55.04 -5.65
C THR A 280 18.68 55.09 -4.14
N LEU A 281 17.65 54.52 -3.51
CA LEU A 281 17.59 54.32 -2.07
C LEU A 281 17.81 52.85 -1.77
N THR A 282 18.81 52.55 -0.95
CA THR A 282 19.22 51.19 -0.58
C THR A 282 19.08 50.99 0.92
N GLN A 283 18.39 49.94 1.36
CA GLN A 283 18.41 49.51 2.77
C GLN A 283 19.62 48.61 3.00
N THR A 284 20.63 49.11 3.71
CA THR A 284 21.88 48.37 3.96
C THR A 284 21.72 47.37 5.09
N SER A 285 21.00 47.76 6.15
CA SER A 285 20.62 46.85 7.23
C SER A 285 19.24 47.19 7.80
N SER A 286 18.61 46.21 8.43
CA SER A 286 17.37 46.40 9.17
C SER A 286 17.30 45.46 10.37
N SER A 287 16.60 45.89 11.42
CA SER A 287 16.49 45.18 12.68
C SER A 287 15.05 45.28 13.20
N THR A 288 14.50 44.15 13.65
CA THR A 288 13.15 44.08 14.23
C THR A 288 13.20 43.42 15.59
N LEU A 289 12.61 44.06 16.59
CA LEU A 289 12.40 43.49 17.91
C LEU A 289 11.11 42.64 17.92
N LEU A 290 11.23 41.32 18.08
CA LEU A 290 10.10 40.38 17.93
C LEU A 290 9.15 40.35 19.14
N LYS A 291 9.65 40.70 20.33
CA LYS A 291 8.91 40.64 21.60
C LYS A 291 9.14 41.92 22.40
N ALA A 292 8.18 42.28 23.25
CA ALA A 292 8.36 43.36 24.22
C ALA A 292 9.47 42.99 25.22
N ASP A 293 10.70 43.39 24.91
CA ASP A 293 11.90 43.05 25.66
C ASP A 293 12.81 44.29 25.75
N ILE A 294 13.02 44.77 26.98
CA ILE A 294 13.80 45.99 27.23
C ILE A 294 15.28 45.81 26.91
N ASP A 295 15.82 44.60 27.09
CA ASP A 295 17.21 44.31 26.76
C ASP A 295 17.43 44.38 25.24
N GLY A 296 16.39 44.05 24.47
CA GLY A 296 16.37 44.22 23.01
C GLY A 296 16.33 45.68 22.59
N VAL A 297 15.54 46.53 23.26
CA VAL A 297 15.49 47.98 23.01
C VAL A 297 16.85 48.63 23.30
N ASN A 298 17.45 48.29 24.45
CA ASN A 298 18.80 48.77 24.79
C ASN A 298 19.83 48.34 23.74
N TYR A 299 19.75 47.10 23.26
CA TYR A 299 20.66 46.60 22.22
C TYR A 299 20.51 47.34 20.88
N LEU A 300 19.28 47.68 20.50
CA LEU A 300 19.01 48.45 19.28
C LEU A 300 19.47 49.91 19.39
N ASN A 301 19.47 50.48 20.59
CA ASN A 301 19.96 51.83 20.86
C ASN A 301 21.50 51.89 20.97
N ASP A 302 22.11 50.90 21.62
CA ASP A 302 23.56 50.74 21.74
C ASP A 302 23.88 49.24 21.85
N ALA A 303 24.56 48.70 20.84
CA ALA A 303 24.90 47.29 20.74
C ALA A 303 25.77 46.76 21.90
N THR A 304 26.38 47.63 22.70
CA THR A 304 27.15 47.27 23.90
C THR A 304 26.30 47.16 25.17
N SER A 305 25.07 47.66 25.13
CA SER A 305 24.11 47.63 26.22
C SER A 305 22.91 46.73 25.86
N GLY A 306 22.63 45.67 26.63
CA GLY A 306 21.47 44.80 26.38
C GLY A 306 21.78 43.47 25.66
N ASN A 307 20.75 42.86 25.05
CA ASN A 307 20.78 41.51 24.48
C ASN A 307 19.99 41.42 23.15
N ALA A 308 20.57 40.74 22.16
CA ALA A 308 19.97 40.51 20.84
C ALA A 308 19.04 39.28 20.74
N ALA A 309 18.71 38.59 21.85
CA ALA A 309 17.98 37.33 21.83
C ALA A 309 16.63 37.37 21.08
N ASN A 310 15.91 38.49 21.16
CA ASN A 310 14.64 38.71 20.47
C ASN A 310 14.75 39.69 19.29
N VAL A 311 15.97 40.03 18.87
CA VAL A 311 16.23 40.95 17.77
C VAL A 311 16.65 40.15 16.54
N VAL A 312 15.93 40.35 15.45
CA VAL A 312 16.29 39.78 14.16
C VAL A 312 16.82 40.87 13.27
N THR A 313 17.97 40.63 12.68
CA THR A 313 18.61 41.55 11.74
C THR A 313 18.59 40.97 10.33
N ASN A 314 18.49 41.86 9.34
CA ASN A 314 18.77 41.58 7.93
C ASN A 314 17.94 40.44 7.30
N LEU A 315 16.65 40.33 7.66
CA LEU A 315 15.72 39.37 7.04
C LEU A 315 15.71 39.46 5.51
N ARG A 316 15.81 40.67 4.96
CA ARG A 316 15.97 40.94 3.52
C ARG A 316 16.93 42.11 3.32
N ALA A 317 18.23 41.84 3.42
CA ALA A 317 19.26 42.86 3.29
C ALA A 317 19.42 43.37 1.84
N SER A 318 19.95 44.59 1.71
CA SER A 318 20.39 45.19 0.44
C SER A 318 19.29 45.37 -0.62
N GLN A 319 18.04 45.53 -0.19
CA GLN A 319 16.97 45.94 -1.12
C GLN A 319 17.19 47.37 -1.60
N GLN A 320 16.77 47.65 -2.82
CA GLN A 320 16.96 48.95 -3.46
C GLN A 320 15.71 49.37 -4.23
N ILE A 321 15.42 50.67 -4.22
CA ILE A 321 14.43 51.29 -5.10
C ILE A 321 15.08 52.39 -5.92
N ALA A 322 14.56 52.61 -7.13
CA ALA A 322 14.91 53.75 -7.96
C ALA A 322 13.84 54.83 -7.84
N VAL A 323 14.25 56.09 -7.76
CA VAL A 323 13.36 57.25 -7.66
C VAL A 323 13.45 58.02 -8.96
N SER A 324 12.29 58.30 -9.56
CA SER A 324 12.15 58.92 -10.88
C SER A 324 11.31 60.19 -10.85
N SER A 325 10.21 60.19 -10.11
CA SER A 325 9.29 61.35 -10.02
C SER A 325 9.76 62.41 -9.02
N GLY A 326 10.43 61.98 -7.94
CA GLY A 326 10.88 62.85 -6.86
C GLY A 326 9.76 63.35 -5.94
N MET A 327 8.50 62.90 -6.08
CA MET A 327 7.41 63.28 -5.18
C MET A 327 6.59 62.05 -4.77
N ASN A 328 6.64 61.70 -3.48
CA ASN A 328 6.03 60.51 -2.87
C ASN A 328 6.33 59.23 -3.67
N ASP A 329 7.57 59.09 -4.11
CA ASP A 329 8.00 58.01 -4.99
C ASP A 329 8.29 56.75 -4.16
N SER A 330 7.57 55.66 -4.43
CA SER A 330 7.79 54.35 -3.79
C SER A 330 8.77 53.46 -4.58
N GLY A 331 9.27 53.94 -5.73
CA GLY A 331 10.11 53.20 -6.67
C GLY A 331 9.39 52.08 -7.41
N LEU A 332 8.06 52.12 -7.43
CA LEU A 332 7.18 51.32 -8.27
C LEU A 332 6.41 52.25 -9.20
N PHE A 333 5.98 51.76 -10.35
CA PHE A 333 5.11 52.52 -11.24
C PHE A 333 3.71 52.73 -10.65
N GLU A 334 3.20 51.73 -9.94
CA GLU A 334 1.93 51.76 -9.22
C GLU A 334 2.09 51.10 -7.86
N LEU A 335 1.68 51.79 -6.80
CA LEU A 335 1.68 51.25 -5.44
C LEU A 335 0.35 50.51 -5.22
N SER A 336 0.36 49.19 -5.43
CA SER A 336 -0.81 48.32 -5.21
C SER A 336 -0.61 47.41 -4.01
N PHE A 337 -1.50 47.51 -3.03
CA PHE A 337 -1.50 46.63 -1.84
C PHE A 337 -2.05 45.21 -2.14
N GLY A 338 -2.50 44.95 -3.37
CA GLY A 338 -3.01 43.65 -3.81
C GLY A 338 -2.04 42.88 -4.72
N ASP A 339 -0.79 43.34 -4.89
CA ASP A 339 0.23 42.56 -5.60
C ASP A 339 0.55 41.28 -4.81
N GLU A 340 0.78 40.18 -5.52
CA GLU A 340 1.19 38.89 -4.94
C GLU A 340 2.63 38.94 -4.38
N ARG A 341 3.43 39.91 -4.81
CA ARG A 341 4.80 40.13 -4.34
C ARG A 341 4.81 41.21 -3.25
N TYR A 342 5.65 40.99 -2.25
CA TYR A 342 5.94 42.01 -1.23
C TYR A 342 6.42 43.32 -1.85
N LEU A 343 5.92 44.43 -1.31
CA LEU A 343 6.38 45.76 -1.68
C LEU A 343 7.86 45.94 -1.31
N PRO A 344 8.57 46.90 -1.93
CA PRO A 344 9.93 47.23 -1.53
C PRO A 344 10.01 47.56 -0.04
N PHE A 345 10.93 46.91 0.65
CA PHE A 345 11.16 47.00 2.10
C PHE A 345 10.03 46.46 2.98
N GLU A 346 8.95 45.92 2.41
CA GLU A 346 7.86 45.34 3.19
C GLU A 346 8.36 44.20 4.06
N GLY A 347 8.00 44.21 5.34
CA GLY A 347 8.34 43.19 6.35
C GLY A 347 9.73 43.35 6.96
N THR A 348 10.56 44.28 6.46
CA THR A 348 11.85 44.60 7.10
C THR A 348 11.66 45.50 8.31
N GLY A 349 12.67 45.55 9.18
CA GLY A 349 12.61 46.33 10.41
C GLY A 349 12.60 47.83 10.17
N ALA A 350 11.78 48.57 10.93
CA ALA A 350 11.77 50.03 10.89
C ALA A 350 13.11 50.63 11.35
N VAL A 351 13.73 50.03 12.37
CA VAL A 351 15.11 50.34 12.76
C VAL A 351 16.04 49.85 11.67
N SER A 352 16.63 50.77 10.94
CA SER A 352 17.30 50.42 9.69
C SER A 352 18.34 51.45 9.27
N SER A 353 19.34 50.97 8.54
CA SER A 353 20.37 51.80 7.93
C SER A 353 20.16 51.86 6.43
N TRP A 354 20.37 53.04 5.86
CA TRP A 354 20.05 53.37 4.49
C TRP A 354 21.22 54.07 3.81
N GLN A 355 21.26 53.93 2.50
CA GLN A 355 22.12 54.70 1.61
C GLN A 355 21.27 55.33 0.52
N LEU A 356 21.30 56.65 0.43
CA LEU A 356 20.74 57.39 -0.68
C LEU A 356 21.87 57.79 -1.62
N SER A 357 21.75 57.42 -2.89
CA SER A 357 22.76 57.72 -3.91
C SER A 357 22.14 58.35 -5.15
N PHE A 358 22.72 59.46 -5.59
CA PHE A 358 22.42 60.15 -6.83
C PHE A 358 23.50 59.80 -7.84
N PRO A 359 23.22 58.95 -8.85
CA PRO A 359 24.21 58.59 -9.84
C PRO A 359 24.66 59.82 -10.65
N ARG A 360 25.96 59.86 -10.99
CA ARG A 360 26.58 60.93 -11.79
C ARG A 360 26.34 62.35 -11.23
N PRO A 361 26.67 62.61 -9.95
CA PRO A 361 26.35 63.89 -9.28
C PRO A 361 27.06 65.10 -9.90
N LYS A 362 28.17 64.87 -10.62
CA LYS A 362 28.93 65.92 -11.33
C LYS A 362 28.39 66.28 -12.72
N SER A 363 27.41 65.54 -13.24
CA SER A 363 26.78 65.86 -14.51
C SER A 363 25.94 67.14 -14.38
N SER A 364 25.84 67.94 -15.44
CA SER A 364 25.16 69.25 -15.39
C SER A 364 23.71 69.16 -14.91
N GLU A 365 22.95 68.18 -15.43
CA GLU A 365 21.54 67.95 -15.07
C GLU A 365 21.39 67.54 -13.60
N GLN A 366 22.18 66.57 -13.15
CA GLN A 366 22.07 66.04 -11.78
C GLN A 366 22.58 67.05 -10.76
N LYS A 367 23.65 67.77 -11.09
CA LYS A 367 24.20 68.83 -10.26
C LYS A 367 23.17 69.95 -10.05
N ALA A 368 22.45 70.36 -11.11
CA ALA A 368 21.39 71.34 -10.98
C ALA A 368 20.25 70.89 -10.04
N ILE A 369 19.89 69.60 -10.07
CA ILE A 369 18.90 69.02 -9.14
C ILE A 369 19.43 69.02 -7.69
N LEU A 370 20.69 68.64 -7.49
CA LEU A 370 21.32 68.60 -6.17
C LEU A 370 21.54 70.00 -5.58
N ASP A 371 21.96 70.97 -6.39
CA ASP A 371 22.20 72.35 -5.95
C ASP A 371 20.88 73.05 -5.53
N ASN A 372 19.74 72.64 -6.11
CA ASN A 372 18.41 73.15 -5.76
C ASN A 372 17.67 72.28 -4.73
N LEU A 373 18.29 71.21 -4.23
CA LEU A 373 17.68 70.30 -3.27
C LEU A 373 17.61 70.97 -1.89
N SER A 374 16.40 71.27 -1.43
CA SER A 374 16.19 71.96 -0.15
C SER A 374 16.23 71.02 1.06
N ASP A 375 15.73 69.80 0.88
CA ASP A 375 15.71 68.70 1.86
C ASP A 375 15.49 67.37 1.11
N VAL A 376 15.52 66.27 1.84
CA VAL A 376 15.02 64.96 1.39
C VAL A 376 14.08 64.42 2.46
N ILE A 377 12.84 64.14 2.06
CA ILE A 377 11.80 63.67 2.95
C ILE A 377 11.60 62.18 2.72
N VAL A 378 11.89 61.39 3.75
CA VAL A 378 11.64 59.95 3.77
C VAL A 378 10.37 59.71 4.58
N GLN A 379 9.36 59.07 3.98
CA GLN A 379 8.18 58.64 4.72
C GLN A 379 8.22 57.12 4.86
N VAL A 380 8.32 56.66 6.10
CA VAL A 380 8.29 55.24 6.44
C VAL A 380 6.90 54.90 6.94
N HIS A 381 6.18 54.10 6.15
CA HIS A 381 4.91 53.53 6.56
C HIS A 381 5.19 52.16 7.16
N TYR A 382 4.83 51.96 8.42
CA TYR A 382 5.15 50.74 9.16
C TYR A 382 3.98 50.29 10.02
N THR A 383 4.03 49.04 10.43
CA THR A 383 3.11 48.44 11.40
C THR A 383 3.84 48.14 12.69
N ALA A 384 3.14 48.24 13.82
CA ALA A 384 3.69 47.91 15.12
C ALA A 384 2.67 47.21 16.02
N VAL A 385 3.15 46.56 17.07
CA VAL A 385 2.35 45.97 18.15
C VAL A 385 2.61 46.75 19.43
N SER A 386 1.55 47.04 20.17
CA SER A 386 1.66 47.71 21.47
C SER A 386 2.01 46.69 22.55
N GLY A 387 3.08 46.96 23.31
CA GLY A 387 3.40 46.21 24.53
C GLY A 387 2.58 46.69 25.73
N ASP A 388 2.77 46.01 26.87
CA ASP A 388 2.10 46.38 28.11
C ASP A 388 2.57 47.74 28.65
N SER A 389 1.77 48.36 29.52
CA SER A 389 2.07 49.68 30.11
C SER A 389 3.42 49.74 30.82
N ASP A 390 3.81 48.63 31.46
CA ASP A 390 5.08 48.53 32.17
C ASP A 390 6.27 48.60 31.22
N PHE A 391 6.16 47.94 30.06
CA PHE A 391 7.17 48.00 29.00
C PHE A 391 7.29 49.42 28.46
N ALA A 392 6.16 50.07 28.13
CA ALA A 392 6.16 51.46 27.67
C ALA A 392 6.85 52.42 28.67
N SER A 393 6.53 52.31 29.97
CA SER A 393 7.14 53.14 31.01
C SER A 393 8.65 52.90 31.20
N THR A 394 9.11 51.69 30.86
CA THR A 394 10.52 51.33 30.96
C THR A 394 11.29 51.85 29.76
N VAL A 395 10.71 51.75 28.55
CA VAL A 395 11.27 52.34 27.33
C VAL A 395 11.39 53.86 27.45
N GLU A 396 10.38 54.53 28.02
CA GLU A 396 10.42 56.00 28.22
C GLU A 396 11.62 56.45 29.09
N LYS A 397 12.10 55.61 30.01
CA LYS A 397 13.30 55.90 30.83
C LYS A 397 14.62 55.73 30.08
N THR A 398 14.59 55.14 28.87
CA THR A 398 15.78 54.92 28.02
C THR A 398 15.99 56.04 26.99
N LEU A 399 14.99 56.90 26.81
CA LEU A 399 15.04 58.11 25.98
C LEU A 399 15.82 59.22 26.70
#